data_AF-A0A2K6D9J0-F1
#
_entry.id   AF-A0A2K6D9J0-F1
#
_cell.length_a   1.000
_cell.length_b   1.000
_cell.length_c   1.000
_cell.angle_alpha   90.00
_cell.angle_beta   90.00
_cell.angle_gamma   90.00
#
_symmetry.space_group_name_H-M   'P 1'
#
loop_
_entity.id
_entity.type
_entity.pdbx_description
1 polymer ?
#
loop_
_entity_poly.entity_id
_entity_poly.type
_entity_poly.pdbx_seq_one_letter_code
_entity_poly.pdbx_strand_id
1 'polypeptide(L)'
;GPKSCPECDQQVPVACKSCPCGYIFISRKLLNAKHSEKSPPSTEKQEKEIDIYANLSDEKAFVFSVALAEINRKIINQRLIL
;
A
#
# COMPACT_ATOMS: atom_id res chain seq x y z
N GLY A 1 14.06 -28.82 10.17
CA GLY A 1 14.38 -29.67 9.01
C GLY A 1 14.31 -28.88 7.72
N PRO A 2 14.78 -29.42 6.59
CA PRO A 2 14.56 -28.86 5.25
C PRO A 2 13.10 -29.10 4.77
N LYS A 3 12.63 -28.26 3.85
CA LYS A 3 11.37 -28.40 3.11
C LYS A 3 11.65 -28.61 1.62
N SER A 4 10.84 -29.39 0.93
CA SER A 4 10.99 -29.60 -0.51
C SER A 4 10.34 -28.47 -1.31
N CYS A 5 10.99 -28.04 -2.39
CA CYS A 5 10.44 -27.08 -3.35
C CYS A 5 9.39 -27.77 -4.25
N PRO A 6 8.19 -27.21 -4.45
CA PRO A 6 7.18 -27.84 -5.30
C PRO A 6 7.47 -27.75 -6.80
N GLU A 7 8.41 -26.89 -7.23
CA GLU A 7 8.74 -26.74 -8.66
C GLU A 7 9.87 -27.66 -9.12
N CYS A 8 10.87 -27.89 -8.27
CA CYS A 8 12.09 -28.60 -8.66
C CYS A 8 12.50 -29.69 -7.67
N ASP A 9 11.64 -29.99 -6.68
CA ASP A 9 11.84 -30.97 -5.61
C ASP A 9 13.11 -30.81 -4.76
N GLN A 10 13.85 -29.71 -4.96
CA GLN A 10 15.06 -29.40 -4.20
C GLN A 10 14.75 -29.26 -2.70
N GLN A 11 15.56 -29.87 -1.85
CA GLN A 11 15.52 -29.63 -0.42
C GLN A 11 16.09 -28.24 -0.09
N VAL A 12 15.25 -27.39 0.50
CA VAL A 12 15.56 -26.01 0.89
C VAL A 12 15.38 -25.87 2.40
N PRO A 13 16.24 -25.16 3.14
CA PRO A 13 16.02 -24.88 4.55
C PRO A 13 14.65 -24.22 4.80
N VAL A 14 13.99 -24.58 5.90
CA VAL A 14 12.66 -24.01 6.26
C VAL A 14 12.70 -22.48 6.40
N ALA A 15 13.84 -21.91 6.80
CA ALA A 15 14.02 -20.46 6.95
C ALA A 15 14.13 -19.70 5.60
N CYS A 16 14.41 -20.39 4.49
CA CYS A 16 14.58 -19.74 3.20
C CYS A 16 13.22 -19.33 2.61
N LYS A 17 13.12 -18.04 2.27
CA LYS A 17 11.95 -17.44 1.63
C LYS A 17 11.85 -17.73 0.13
N SER A 18 12.92 -18.22 -0.50
CA SER A 18 12.95 -18.58 -1.90
C SER A 18 13.79 -19.84 -2.15
N CYS A 19 13.51 -20.52 -3.25
CA CYS A 19 14.32 -21.59 -3.81
C CYS A 19 15.28 -20.99 -4.86
N PRO A 20 16.49 -21.53 -5.03
CA PRO A 20 17.38 -21.13 -6.14
C PRO A 20 16.77 -21.29 -7.54
N CYS A 21 15.73 -22.13 -7.72
CA CYS A 21 15.02 -22.25 -8.99
C CYS A 21 14.11 -21.05 -9.31
N GLY A 22 13.86 -20.17 -8.34
CA GLY A 22 12.97 -19.02 -8.47
C GLY A 22 11.68 -19.10 -7.64
N TYR A 23 11.27 -20.29 -7.17
CA TYR A 23 10.05 -20.44 -6.38
C TYR A 23 10.11 -19.67 -5.05
N ILE A 24 9.08 -18.87 -4.74
CA ILE A 24 9.02 -18.06 -3.51
C ILE A 24 8.11 -18.73 -2.47
N PHE A 25 8.67 -19.04 -1.31
CA PHE A 25 7.95 -19.55 -0.15
C PHE A 25 7.35 -18.40 0.67
N ILE A 26 6.25 -17.82 0.18
CA ILE A 26 5.55 -16.72 0.84
C ILE A 26 4.81 -17.27 2.08
N SER A 27 5.12 -16.72 3.26
CA SER A 27 4.38 -17.02 4.49
C SER A 27 3.09 -16.21 4.56
N ARG A 28 2.05 -16.75 5.21
CA ARG A 28 0.75 -16.05 5.42
C ARG A 28 0.92 -14.64 6.03
N LYS A 29 1.88 -14.46 6.94
CA LYS A 29 2.23 -13.15 7.54
C LYS A 29 2.64 -12.08 6.51
N LEU A 30 3.26 -12.47 5.40
CA LEU A 30 3.66 -11.56 4.31
C LEU A 30 2.50 -11.26 3.35
N LEU A 31 1.53 -12.16 3.19
CA LEU A 31 0.31 -11.89 2.42
C LEU A 31 -0.56 -10.85 3.14
N ASN A 32 -0.61 -10.89 4.46
CA ASN A 32 -1.30 -9.89 5.28
C ASN A 32 -0.54 -8.54 5.35
N ALA A 33 0.75 -8.50 5.02
CA ALA A 33 1.56 -7.27 5.04
C ALA A 33 1.27 -6.33 3.84
N LYS A 34 0.54 -6.78 2.82
CA LYS A 34 -0.04 -5.90 1.78
C LYS A 34 -1.27 -5.12 2.28
N HIS A 35 -1.63 -5.26 3.54
CA HIS A 35 -2.65 -4.46 4.24
C HIS A 35 -2.06 -3.84 5.52
N SER A 36 -0.79 -3.40 5.49
CA SER A 36 -0.14 -2.79 6.65
C SER A 36 0.85 -1.68 6.27
N GLU A 37 0.42 -0.76 5.43
CA GLU A 37 0.90 0.64 5.47
C GLU A 37 -0.17 1.46 6.19
N LYS A 38 -0.30 1.29 7.52
CA LYS A 38 -1.05 2.19 8.43
C LYS A 38 -0.67 1.84 9.87
N SER A 39 0.32 2.58 10.39
CA SER A 39 0.44 3.19 11.72
C SER A 39 0.05 2.42 13.02
N PRO A 40 0.72 2.71 14.17
CA PRO A 40 0.72 1.89 15.39
C PRO A 40 -0.62 1.88 16.16
N PRO A 41 -0.79 0.98 17.16
CA PRO A 41 -2.06 0.79 17.85
C PRO A 41 -2.28 1.88 18.89
N SER A 42 -3.25 2.76 18.66
CA SER A 42 -3.87 3.57 19.70
C SER A 42 -5.38 3.46 19.57
N THR A 43 -5.95 2.69 20.49
CA THR A 43 -7.36 2.73 20.88
C THR A 43 -7.82 4.18 21.08
N GLU A 44 -8.77 4.65 20.28
CA GLU A 44 -9.98 5.37 20.71
C GLU A 44 -10.84 5.74 19.50
N LYS A 45 -12.17 5.63 19.66
CA LYS A 45 -13.20 5.80 18.64
C LYS A 45 -13.09 7.16 17.92
N GLN A 46 -12.97 7.16 16.58
CA GLN A 46 -13.56 8.19 15.71
C GLN A 46 -13.56 7.70 14.25
N GLU A 47 -14.75 7.73 13.66
CA GLU A 47 -15.15 7.67 12.25
C GLU A 47 -14.09 7.20 11.23
N LYS A 48 -14.33 6.04 10.60
CA LYS A 48 -13.59 5.61 9.42
C LYS A 48 -13.63 6.77 8.41
N GLU A 49 -12.48 7.34 8.09
CA GLU A 49 -12.34 8.21 6.92
C GLU A 49 -12.72 7.35 5.71
N ILE A 50 -13.99 7.47 5.31
CA ILE A 50 -14.49 6.87 4.08
C ILE A 50 -13.75 7.62 3.00
N ASP A 51 -12.85 6.95 2.29
CA ASP A 51 -12.25 7.51 1.09
C ASP A 51 -13.34 7.56 0.01
N ILE A 52 -14.13 8.63 0.05
CA ILE A 52 -15.25 8.91 -0.87
C ILE A 52 -14.75 8.92 -2.32
N TYR A 53 -13.46 9.16 -2.54
CA TYR A 53 -12.84 9.29 -3.85
C TYR A 53 -12.19 7.99 -4.36
N ALA A 54 -12.15 6.91 -3.56
CA ALA A 54 -11.52 5.64 -3.93
C ALA A 54 -12.16 4.91 -5.13
N ASN A 55 -13.41 5.23 -5.49
CA ASN A 55 -14.11 4.64 -6.65
C ASN A 55 -14.21 5.60 -7.85
N LEU A 56 -13.42 6.67 -7.85
CA LEU A 56 -13.44 7.63 -8.92
C LEU A 56 -12.58 7.16 -10.10
N SER A 57 -13.07 7.32 -11.34
CA SER A 57 -12.27 7.04 -12.55
C SER A 57 -11.07 7.99 -12.64
N ASP A 58 -9.95 7.49 -13.20
CA ASP A 58 -8.69 8.23 -13.36
C ASP A 58 -8.86 9.60 -14.02
N GLU A 59 -9.75 9.71 -15.02
CA GLU A 59 -10.03 10.97 -15.71
C GLU A 59 -10.65 12.01 -14.76
N LYS A 60 -11.59 11.57 -13.91
CA LYS A 60 -12.24 12.46 -12.94
C LYS A 60 -11.27 12.80 -11.79
N ALA A 61 -10.46 11.85 -11.35
CA ALA A 61 -9.42 12.07 -10.33
C ALA A 61 -8.38 13.10 -10.82
N PHE A 62 -8.00 13.03 -12.09
CA PHE A 62 -7.11 14.00 -12.71
C PHE A 62 -7.73 15.40 -12.74
N VAL A 63 -8.99 15.54 -13.18
CA VAL A 63 -9.69 16.83 -13.20
C VAL A 63 -9.79 17.45 -11.80
N PHE A 64 -10.12 16.67 -10.78
CA PHE A 64 -10.14 17.18 -9.40
C PHE A 64 -8.75 17.57 -8.90
N SER A 65 -7.73 16.78 -9.21
CA SER A 65 -6.35 17.09 -8.82
C SER A 65 -5.89 18.43 -9.41
N VAL A 66 -6.20 18.68 -10.68
CA VAL A 66 -5.90 19.95 -11.36
C VAL A 66 -6.65 21.11 -10.70
N ALA A 67 -7.96 20.95 -10.47
CA ALA A 67 -8.78 21.98 -9.85
C ALA A 67 -8.30 22.34 -8.43
N LEU A 68 -7.96 21.32 -7.62
CA LEU A 68 -7.43 21.51 -6.27
C LEU A 68 -6.07 22.21 -6.30
N ALA A 69 -5.18 21.84 -7.21
CA ALA A 69 -3.88 22.49 -7.37
C ALA A 69 -4.03 23.99 -7.71
N GLU A 70 -4.96 24.33 -8.60
CA GLU A 70 -5.21 25.73 -8.99
C GLU A 70 -5.78 26.54 -7.82
N ILE A 71 -6.70 25.98 -7.04
CA ILE A 71 -7.24 26.62 -5.83
C ILE A 71 -6.14 26.82 -4.80
N ASN A 72 -5.34 25.79 -4.52
CA ASN A 72 -4.23 25.84 -3.56
C ASN A 72 -3.23 26.92 -3.96
N ARG A 73 -2.91 27.04 -5.25
CA ARG A 73 -2.04 28.09 -5.78
C ARG A 73 -2.62 29.49 -5.51
N LYS A 74 -3.91 29.69 -5.74
CA LYS A 74 -4.58 30.98 -5.49
C LYS A 74 -4.59 31.35 -4.00
N ILE A 75 -4.85 30.39 -3.11
CA ILE A 75 -4.84 30.62 -1.65
C ILE A 75 -3.46 31.05 -1.17
N ILE A 76 -2.40 30.35 -1.61
CA ILE A 76 -1.02 30.67 -1.21
C ILE A 76 -0.64 32.06 -1.70
N ASN A 77 -0.94 32.37 -2.97
CA ASN A 77 -0.64 33.69 -3.53
C ASN A 77 -1.42 34.80 -2.84
N GLN A 78 -2.68 34.55 -2.43
CA GLN A 78 -3.45 35.52 -1.63
C GLN A 78 -2.87 35.71 -0.22
N ARG A 79 -2.34 34.66 0.41
CA ARG A 79 -1.66 34.75 1.72
C ARG A 79 -0.30 35.44 1.69
N LEU A 80 0.34 35.55 0.52
CA LEU A 80 1.60 36.27 0.35
C LEU A 80 1.42 37.77 0.09
N ILE A 81 0.18 38.20 -0.17
CA ILE A 81 -0.18 39.59 -0.51
C ILE A 81 -0.83 40.30 0.70
N LEU A 82 -1.06 39.60 1.81
CA LEU A 82 -1.51 40.12 3.10
C LEU A 82 -0.35 40.15 4.10
#